data_AF-A0AAV3QSE2-F1
#
_entry.id   AF-A0AAV3QSE2-F1
#
_cell.length_a   1.000
_cell.length_b   1.000
_cell.length_c   1.000
_cell.angle_alpha   90.00
_cell.angle_beta   90.00
_cell.angle_gamma   90.00
#
_symmetry.space_group_name_H-M   'P 1'
#
loop_
_entity.id
_entity.type
_entity.pdbx_description
1 polymer ?
#
loop_
_entity_poly.entity_id
_entity_poly.type
_entity_poly.pdbx_seq_one_letter_code
_entity_poly.pdbx_strand_id
1 'polypeptide(L)'
;MRRNFDGLNFLKKLSGRSVMFVGDSISQDHWTSLACILTKQVPQAKYTLTMPTNDIKMLTFTEYGVKIMVNWNQYLVDIVNDKKGRIIKIDSVELNAQLWEDVDILIFNSFHWWSRKSWDYVQVGNQLVQDVDAMTLFEKALDTWALWAEKIDPSRKKIFFQGISPTHYNSSEWNEPKANGCLGQTTPIPGMTYPGGDPFSLTVMKRALRSVLEKKTVTLLDITELSQLRKDGHPSIYGQNGASRSDCLHWCLGGVPDTWNEILYALIFPKSGMDPGYY
;
A
#
# COMPACT_ATOMS: atom_id res chain seq x y z
N MET A 1 20.18 16.48 7.34
CA MET A 1 19.10 16.80 8.29
C MET A 1 17.88 15.95 7.91
N ARG A 2 17.57 14.89 8.67
CA ARG A 2 16.35 14.08 8.46
C ARG A 2 15.14 15.01 8.58
N ARG A 3 14.20 14.93 7.64
CA ARG A 3 12.96 15.69 7.72
C ARG A 3 11.92 14.78 8.36
N ASN A 4 11.62 15.03 9.62
CA ASN A 4 10.56 14.31 10.31
C ASN A 4 9.20 14.73 9.72
N PHE A 5 8.21 13.85 9.84
CA PHE A 5 6.83 14.15 9.46
C PHE A 5 6.29 15.30 10.32
N ASP A 6 5.77 16.35 9.67
CA ASP A 6 5.11 17.49 10.31
C ASP A 6 3.63 17.50 9.92
N GLY A 7 2.79 17.05 10.86
CA GLY A 7 1.35 16.91 10.68
C GLY A 7 0.61 18.22 10.51
N LEU A 8 1.02 19.29 11.20
CA LEU A 8 0.41 20.60 11.02
C LEU A 8 0.69 21.14 9.62
N ASN A 9 1.94 21.03 9.16
CA ASN A 9 2.30 21.43 7.81
C ASN A 9 1.63 20.55 6.75
N PHE A 10 1.49 19.24 7.00
CA PHE A 10 0.75 18.33 6.13
C PHE A 10 -0.69 18.79 5.93
N LEU A 11 -1.43 19.02 7.02
CA LEU A 11 -2.82 19.48 6.97
C LEU A 11 -2.95 20.87 6.30
N LYS A 12 -2.04 21.80 6.61
CA LYS A 12 -2.05 23.14 5.98
C LYS A 12 -1.81 23.08 4.48
N LYS A 13 -0.80 22.32 4.04
CA LYS A 13 -0.42 22.25 2.62
C LYS A 13 -1.41 21.47 1.77
N LEU A 14 -2.15 20.53 2.37
CA LEU A 14 -3.22 19.78 1.71
C LEU A 14 -4.60 20.37 1.97
N SER A 15 -4.72 21.63 2.42
CA SER A 15 -6.03 22.22 2.70
C SER A 15 -6.96 22.11 1.49
N GLY A 16 -8.17 21.61 1.74
CA GLY A 16 -9.18 21.32 0.73
C GLY A 16 -8.91 20.11 -0.18
N ARG A 17 -7.83 19.36 0.05
CA ARG A 17 -7.41 18.21 -0.76
C ARG A 17 -7.70 16.87 -0.11
N SER A 18 -7.53 15.82 -0.91
CA SER A 18 -7.82 14.44 -0.58
C SER A 18 -6.64 13.51 -0.83
N VAL A 19 -6.45 12.56 0.08
CA VAL A 19 -5.45 11.49 0.00
C VAL A 19 -6.18 10.17 0.17
N MET A 20 -5.92 9.19 -0.69
CA MET A 20 -6.51 7.85 -0.58
C MET A 20 -5.45 6.76 -0.71
N PHE A 21 -5.44 5.84 0.25
CA PHE A 21 -4.72 4.58 0.18
C PHE A 21 -5.64 3.54 -0.46
N VAL A 22 -5.21 2.87 -1.51
CA VAL A 22 -6.02 1.92 -2.26
C VAL A 22 -5.29 0.59 -2.32
N GLY A 23 -5.89 -0.46 -1.79
CA GLY A 23 -5.22 -1.75 -1.83
C GLY A 23 -5.72 -2.77 -0.83
N ASP A 24 -4.78 -3.59 -0.37
CA ASP A 24 -5.05 -4.66 0.58
C ASP A 24 -4.91 -4.20 2.06
N SER A 25 -4.84 -5.15 2.99
CA SER A 25 -4.75 -4.85 4.42
C SER A 25 -3.50 -4.05 4.81
N ILE A 26 -2.44 -4.03 4.00
CA ILE A 26 -1.28 -3.17 4.26
C ILE A 26 -1.60 -1.69 3.98
N SER A 27 -2.49 -1.39 3.01
CA SER A 27 -3.00 -0.02 2.86
C SER A 27 -3.78 0.45 4.09
N GLN A 28 -4.46 -0.47 4.79
CA GLN A 28 -5.11 -0.17 6.07
C GLN A 28 -4.08 0.14 7.17
N ASP A 29 -2.98 -0.61 7.27
CA ASP A 29 -1.89 -0.32 8.23
C ASP A 29 -1.28 1.07 7.96
N HIS A 30 -0.97 1.36 6.69
CA HIS A 30 -0.37 2.61 6.26
C HIS A 30 -1.29 3.82 6.53
N TRP A 31 -2.58 3.72 6.16
CA TRP A 31 -3.59 4.74 6.47
C TRP A 31 -3.78 4.93 7.96
N THR A 32 -3.80 3.84 8.75
CA THR A 32 -4.04 3.92 10.20
C THR A 32 -2.86 4.61 10.89
N SER A 33 -1.63 4.32 10.46
CA SER A 33 -0.44 5.04 10.92
C SER A 33 -0.54 6.55 10.63
N LEU A 34 -0.93 6.95 9.41
CA LEU A 34 -1.07 8.37 9.07
C LEU A 34 -2.14 9.05 9.94
N ALA A 35 -3.28 8.38 10.14
CA ALA A 35 -4.35 8.87 11.00
C ALA A 35 -3.86 9.07 12.45
N CYS A 36 -3.10 8.13 12.99
CA CYS A 36 -2.50 8.24 14.32
C CYS A 36 -1.47 9.38 14.41
N ILE A 37 -0.59 9.52 13.41
CA ILE A 37 0.40 10.60 13.37
C ILE A 37 -0.30 11.97 13.40
N LEU A 38 -1.31 12.16 12.56
CA LEU A 38 -2.02 13.43 12.45
C LEU A 38 -2.83 13.76 13.72
N THR A 39 -3.58 12.81 14.26
CA THR A 39 -4.37 13.02 15.48
C THR A 39 -3.48 13.24 16.72
N LYS A 40 -2.29 12.64 16.75
CA LYS A 40 -1.31 12.85 17.83
C LYS A 40 -0.58 14.18 17.72
N GLN A 41 -0.11 14.57 16.52
CA GLN A 41 0.67 15.80 16.33
C GLN A 41 -0.19 17.06 16.28
N VAL A 42 -1.47 16.94 15.93
CA VAL A 42 -2.41 18.07 15.84
C VAL A 42 -3.67 17.77 16.68
N PRO A 43 -3.54 17.59 18.01
CA PRO A 43 -4.61 17.09 18.87
C PRO A 43 -5.82 18.02 18.98
N GLN A 44 -5.68 19.29 18.61
CA GLN A 44 -6.77 20.29 18.62
C GLN A 44 -7.60 20.27 17.33
N ALA A 45 -7.10 19.65 16.24
CA ALA A 45 -7.81 19.64 14.98
C ALA A 45 -9.05 18.74 15.09
N LYS A 46 -10.22 19.32 14.79
CA LYS A 46 -11.47 18.57 14.75
C LYS A 46 -11.49 17.64 13.54
N TYR A 47 -11.94 16.40 13.74
CA TYR A 47 -12.09 15.44 12.67
C TYR A 47 -13.39 14.64 12.77
N THR A 48 -13.83 14.10 11.63
CA THR A 48 -14.92 13.13 11.54
C THR A 48 -14.43 11.85 10.90
N LEU A 49 -14.95 10.71 11.35
CA LEU A 49 -14.69 9.40 10.74
C LEU A 49 -16.00 8.86 10.16
N THR A 50 -16.01 8.57 8.86
CA THR A 50 -17.19 8.06 8.15
C THR A 50 -16.83 6.87 7.27
N MET A 51 -17.86 6.13 6.84
CA MET A 51 -17.78 5.04 5.86
C MET A 51 -18.72 5.40 4.69
N PRO A 52 -18.27 6.20 3.70
CA PRO A 52 -19.14 6.61 2.59
C PRO A 52 -19.69 5.43 1.78
N THR A 53 -18.92 4.34 1.69
CA THR A 53 -19.33 3.06 1.12
C THR A 53 -18.82 1.93 2.04
N ASN A 54 -19.19 0.68 1.74
CA ASN A 54 -18.67 -0.48 2.48
C ASN A 54 -17.15 -0.64 2.33
N ASP A 55 -16.58 -0.13 1.24
CA ASP A 55 -15.17 -0.32 0.89
C ASP A 55 -14.32 0.93 1.12
N ILE A 56 -14.90 2.04 1.60
CA ILE A 56 -14.17 3.29 1.84
C ILE A 56 -14.36 3.75 3.27
N LYS A 57 -13.24 3.95 3.97
CA LYS A 57 -13.17 4.63 5.28
C LYS A 57 -12.54 6.00 5.09
N MET A 58 -13.15 7.04 5.66
CA MET A 58 -12.73 8.43 5.45
C MET A 58 -12.56 9.16 6.78
N LEU A 59 -11.36 9.67 7.04
CA LEU A 59 -11.04 10.60 8.11
C LEU A 59 -10.95 12.02 7.54
N THR A 60 -11.82 12.93 7.97
CA THR A 60 -11.83 14.32 7.49
C THR A 60 -11.43 15.27 8.61
N PHE A 61 -10.36 16.04 8.40
CA PHE A 61 -9.97 17.15 9.29
C PHE A 61 -10.72 18.42 8.87
N THR A 62 -11.81 18.71 9.56
CA THR A 62 -12.87 19.62 9.08
C THR A 62 -12.40 21.06 8.93
N GLU A 63 -11.55 21.55 9.85
CA GLU A 63 -10.99 22.91 9.81
C GLU A 63 -10.05 23.13 8.61
N TYR A 64 -9.45 22.06 8.10
CA TYR A 64 -8.52 22.12 6.96
C TYR A 64 -9.18 21.71 5.64
N GLY A 65 -10.36 21.07 5.71
CA GLY A 65 -11.01 20.43 4.56
C GLY A 65 -10.23 19.23 3.99
N VAL A 66 -9.29 18.66 4.76
CA VAL A 66 -8.42 17.56 4.31
C VAL A 66 -9.13 16.22 4.52
N LYS A 67 -9.20 15.40 3.48
CA LYS A 67 -9.79 14.05 3.54
C LYS A 67 -8.69 12.99 3.40
N ILE A 68 -8.58 12.08 4.36
CA ILE A 68 -7.65 10.95 4.33
C ILE A 68 -8.46 9.66 4.31
N MET A 69 -8.36 8.91 3.22
CA MET A 69 -9.22 7.77 2.90
C MET A 69 -8.41 6.49 2.77
N VAL A 70 -9.05 5.37 3.07
CA VAL A 70 -8.58 4.05 2.63
C VAL A 70 -9.71 3.36 1.89
N ASN A 71 -9.39 2.84 0.71
CA ASN A 71 -10.27 2.05 -0.13
C ASN A 71 -9.79 0.60 -0.17
N TRP A 72 -10.64 -0.31 0.32
CA TRP A 72 -10.41 -1.74 0.23
C TRP A 72 -10.53 -2.21 -1.21
N ASN A 73 -9.38 -2.45 -1.84
CA ASN A 73 -9.31 -2.89 -3.23
C ASN A 73 -8.04 -3.72 -3.45
N GLN A 74 -8.08 -4.94 -2.95
CA GLN A 74 -6.92 -5.83 -2.84
C GLN A 74 -6.22 -6.12 -4.17
N TYR A 75 -6.97 -6.13 -5.26
CA TYR A 75 -6.53 -6.60 -6.57
C TYR A 75 -6.47 -5.49 -7.61
N LEU A 76 -6.94 -4.27 -7.28
CA LEU A 76 -7.05 -3.08 -8.12
C LEU A 76 -8.01 -3.21 -9.32
N VAL A 77 -8.10 -4.38 -9.91
CA VAL A 77 -9.03 -4.73 -10.98
C VAL A 77 -10.43 -5.01 -10.47
N ASP A 78 -11.40 -4.91 -11.38
CA ASP A 78 -12.80 -5.04 -11.04
C ASP A 78 -13.15 -6.47 -10.64
N ILE A 79 -13.96 -6.60 -9.59
CA ILE A 79 -14.61 -7.86 -9.24
C ILE A 79 -16.12 -7.64 -9.26
N VAL A 80 -16.82 -8.50 -10.01
CA VAL A 80 -18.27 -8.45 -10.12
C VAL A 80 -18.89 -9.73 -9.58
N ASN A 81 -20.09 -9.61 -9.03
CA ASN A 81 -20.91 -10.78 -8.69
C ASN A 81 -21.84 -11.09 -9.87
N ASP A 82 -21.71 -12.28 -10.43
CA ASP A 82 -22.60 -12.82 -11.45
C ASP A 82 -23.32 -14.07 -10.91
N LYS A 83 -24.34 -14.56 -11.62
CA LYS A 83 -25.07 -15.79 -11.29
C LYS A 83 -24.16 -17.01 -11.14
N LYS A 84 -23.01 -17.02 -11.82
CA LYS A 84 -22.02 -18.10 -11.77
C LYS A 84 -21.12 -18.03 -10.55
N GLY A 85 -21.01 -16.87 -9.90
CA GLY A 85 -20.10 -16.62 -8.79
C GLY A 85 -19.43 -15.24 -8.88
N ARG A 86 -18.41 -15.04 -8.05
CA ARG A 86 -17.57 -13.84 -8.01
C ARG A 86 -16.51 -13.93 -9.10
N ILE A 87 -16.51 -12.98 -10.03
CA ILE A 87 -15.64 -12.97 -11.21
C ILE A 87 -14.65 -11.81 -11.09
N ILE A 88 -13.36 -12.11 -11.09
CA ILE A 88 -12.31 -11.09 -11.23
C ILE A 88 -12.08 -10.80 -12.71
N LYS A 89 -12.22 -9.54 -13.13
CA LYS A 89 -12.00 -9.10 -14.51
C LYS A 89 -10.59 -8.55 -14.62
N ILE A 90 -9.63 -9.37 -15.03
CA ILE A 90 -8.20 -9.02 -14.95
C ILE A 90 -7.80 -7.85 -15.86
N ASP A 91 -8.60 -7.59 -16.90
CA ASP A 91 -8.37 -6.55 -17.90
C ASP A 91 -9.20 -5.28 -17.66
N SER A 92 -9.81 -5.11 -16.48
CA SER A 92 -10.70 -3.97 -16.18
C SER A 92 -10.41 -3.33 -14.82
N VAL A 93 -10.41 -2.00 -14.78
CA VAL A 93 -10.40 -1.18 -13.56
C VAL A 93 -11.53 -0.14 -13.58
N GLU A 94 -12.48 -0.23 -14.51
CA GLU A 94 -13.45 0.83 -14.80
C GLU A 94 -14.38 1.14 -13.63
N LEU A 95 -14.83 0.12 -12.89
CA LEU A 95 -15.71 0.33 -11.73
C LEU A 95 -14.91 0.95 -10.58
N ASN A 96 -13.71 0.43 -10.35
CA ASN A 96 -12.85 0.88 -9.28
C ASN A 96 -12.31 2.30 -9.53
N ALA A 97 -11.95 2.64 -10.78
CA ALA A 97 -11.38 3.93 -11.15
C ALA A 97 -12.31 5.12 -10.87
N GLN A 98 -13.63 4.91 -10.91
CA GLN A 98 -14.63 5.94 -10.54
C GLN A 98 -14.44 6.41 -9.10
N LEU A 99 -14.03 5.52 -8.19
CA LEU A 99 -13.78 5.87 -6.79
C LEU A 99 -12.51 6.70 -6.60
N TRP A 100 -11.62 6.70 -7.59
CA TRP A 100 -10.31 7.36 -7.52
C TRP A 100 -10.28 8.69 -8.28
N GLU A 101 -11.30 8.98 -9.08
CA GLU A 101 -11.33 10.09 -10.05
C GLU A 101 -11.17 11.47 -9.38
N ASP A 102 -11.85 11.70 -8.27
CA ASP A 102 -11.84 13.00 -7.57
C ASP A 102 -10.81 13.08 -6.42
N VAL A 103 -9.86 12.15 -6.37
CA VAL A 103 -8.81 12.13 -5.33
C VAL A 103 -7.53 12.84 -5.80
N ASP A 104 -6.96 13.73 -4.99
CA ASP A 104 -5.76 14.50 -5.37
C ASP A 104 -4.45 13.68 -5.28
N ILE A 105 -4.35 12.81 -4.27
CA ILE A 105 -3.19 11.97 -4.02
C ILE A 105 -3.62 10.53 -3.79
N LEU A 106 -3.15 9.61 -4.63
CA LEU A 106 -3.43 8.18 -4.53
C LEU A 106 -2.18 7.40 -4.14
N ILE A 107 -2.31 6.46 -3.21
CA ILE A 107 -1.24 5.55 -2.79
C ILE A 107 -1.76 4.13 -2.95
N PHE A 108 -1.27 3.43 -3.98
CA PHE A 108 -1.71 2.09 -4.30
C PHE A 108 -0.81 1.03 -3.69
N ASN A 109 -1.37 -0.11 -3.29
CA ASN A 109 -0.63 -1.34 -3.03
C ASN A 109 -1.46 -2.56 -3.44
N SER A 110 -0.81 -3.66 -3.80
CA SER A 110 -1.48 -4.93 -4.04
C SER A 110 -0.46 -6.06 -4.01
N PHE A 111 -0.59 -7.04 -3.10
CA PHE A 111 0.22 -8.26 -3.18
C PHE A 111 -0.33 -9.43 -2.35
N HIS A 112 -0.64 -9.20 -1.07
CA HIS A 112 -0.78 -10.30 -0.11
C HIS A 112 -2.04 -11.16 -0.30
N TRP A 113 -3.01 -10.67 -1.07
CA TRP A 113 -4.29 -11.34 -1.29
C TRP A 113 -4.33 -12.20 -2.54
N TRP A 114 -3.38 -12.06 -3.47
CA TRP A 114 -3.37 -12.84 -4.72
C TRP A 114 -3.31 -14.35 -4.48
N SER A 115 -2.63 -14.78 -3.41
CA SER A 115 -2.57 -16.19 -3.01
C SER A 115 -3.87 -16.70 -2.36
N ARG A 116 -4.76 -15.82 -1.89
CA ARG A 116 -6.02 -16.19 -1.24
C ARG A 116 -7.15 -16.45 -2.23
N LYS A 117 -7.00 -16.04 -3.50
CA LYS A 117 -7.96 -16.24 -4.60
C LYS A 117 -9.43 -16.05 -4.17
N SER A 118 -9.79 -14.84 -3.73
CA SER A 118 -11.15 -14.55 -3.26
C SER A 118 -12.19 -14.38 -4.37
N TRP A 119 -12.08 -15.15 -5.46
CA TRP A 119 -12.96 -15.15 -6.62
C TRP A 119 -13.13 -16.59 -7.12
N ASP A 120 -14.23 -16.85 -7.83
CA ASP A 120 -14.56 -18.17 -8.38
C ASP A 120 -14.04 -18.35 -9.81
N TYR A 121 -14.01 -17.26 -10.60
CA TYR A 121 -13.56 -17.28 -12.00
C TYR A 121 -12.71 -16.05 -12.33
N VAL A 122 -11.77 -16.23 -13.25
CA VAL A 122 -11.03 -15.12 -13.86
C VAL A 122 -11.61 -14.86 -15.24
N GLN A 123 -11.91 -13.61 -15.55
CA GLN A 123 -12.29 -13.18 -16.89
C GLN A 123 -11.12 -12.46 -17.57
N VAL A 124 -10.75 -12.95 -18.75
CA VAL A 124 -9.77 -12.34 -19.66
C VAL A 124 -10.49 -12.05 -20.98
N GLY A 125 -10.65 -10.77 -21.33
CA GLY A 125 -11.57 -10.34 -22.38
C GLY A 125 -12.97 -10.94 -22.21
N ASN A 126 -13.40 -11.79 -23.14
CA ASN A 126 -14.70 -12.47 -23.12
C ASN A 126 -14.65 -13.93 -22.63
N GLN A 127 -13.49 -14.42 -22.20
CA GLN A 127 -13.30 -15.80 -21.78
C GLN A 127 -13.22 -15.92 -20.26
N LEU A 128 -13.89 -16.93 -19.71
CA LEU A 128 -13.73 -17.34 -18.32
C LEU A 128 -12.69 -18.45 -18.25
N VAL A 129 -11.69 -18.26 -17.41
CA VAL A 129 -10.62 -19.22 -17.15
C VAL A 129 -10.53 -19.51 -15.65
N GLN A 130 -10.00 -20.68 -15.33
CA GLN A 130 -9.76 -21.15 -13.97
C GLN A 130 -8.30 -21.55 -13.80
N ASP A 131 -7.88 -21.76 -12.56
CA ASP A 131 -6.57 -22.32 -12.21
C ASP A 131 -5.35 -21.57 -12.76
N VAL A 132 -5.50 -20.27 -12.98
CA VAL A 132 -4.35 -19.41 -13.32
C VAL A 132 -3.49 -19.18 -12.07
N ASP A 133 -2.18 -19.20 -12.27
CA ASP A 133 -1.18 -18.90 -11.26
C ASP A 133 -1.34 -17.48 -10.69
N ALA A 134 -1.17 -17.34 -9.37
CA ALA A 134 -1.44 -16.09 -8.66
C ALA A 134 -0.46 -14.97 -9.07
N MET A 135 0.81 -15.30 -9.33
CA MET A 135 1.80 -14.31 -9.77
C MET A 135 1.53 -13.85 -11.20
N THR A 136 1.07 -14.76 -12.07
CA THR A 136 0.62 -14.42 -13.44
C THR A 136 -0.57 -13.45 -13.41
N LEU A 137 -1.54 -13.68 -12.53
CA LEU A 137 -2.69 -12.78 -12.37
C LEU A 137 -2.27 -11.43 -11.79
N PHE A 138 -1.41 -11.44 -10.76
CA PHE A 138 -0.85 -10.22 -10.18
C PHE A 138 -0.19 -9.34 -11.23
N GLU A 139 0.68 -9.91 -12.06
CA GLU A 139 1.34 -9.18 -13.15
C GLU A 139 0.33 -8.58 -14.13
N LYS A 140 -0.62 -9.37 -14.62
CA LYS A 140 -1.65 -8.91 -15.57
C LYS A 140 -2.52 -7.79 -14.99
N ALA A 141 -2.89 -7.90 -13.72
CA ALA A 141 -3.67 -6.86 -13.06
C ALA A 141 -2.89 -5.54 -12.94
N LEU A 142 -1.59 -5.62 -12.65
CA LEU A 142 -0.73 -4.45 -12.63
C LEU A 142 -0.51 -3.85 -14.02
N ASP A 143 -0.40 -4.66 -15.07
CA ASP A 143 -0.35 -4.17 -16.45
C ASP A 143 -1.62 -3.37 -16.78
N THR A 144 -2.80 -3.93 -16.47
CA THR A 144 -4.09 -3.25 -16.64
C THR A 144 -4.17 -1.94 -15.85
N TRP A 145 -3.77 -1.97 -14.57
CA TRP A 145 -3.75 -0.79 -13.72
C TRP A 145 -2.77 0.28 -14.25
N ALA A 146 -1.60 -0.12 -14.73
CA ALA A 146 -0.59 0.77 -15.29
C ALA A 146 -1.11 1.48 -16.55
N LEU A 147 -1.85 0.78 -17.42
CA LEU A 147 -2.50 1.40 -18.59
C LEU A 147 -3.55 2.45 -18.21
N TRP A 148 -4.22 2.28 -17.07
CA TRP A 148 -5.10 3.32 -16.53
C TRP A 148 -4.28 4.50 -15.98
N ALA A 149 -3.27 4.22 -15.15
CA ALA A 149 -2.45 5.24 -14.50
C ALA A 149 -1.69 6.11 -15.52
N GLU A 150 -1.26 5.53 -16.64
CA GLU A 150 -0.56 6.23 -17.72
C GLU A 150 -1.37 7.39 -18.33
N LYS A 151 -2.70 7.33 -18.26
CA LYS A 151 -3.61 8.36 -18.79
C LYS A 151 -3.81 9.54 -17.83
N ILE A 152 -3.31 9.44 -16.61
CA ILE A 152 -3.49 10.48 -15.58
C ILE A 152 -2.41 11.55 -15.74
N ASP A 153 -2.83 12.81 -15.65
CA ASP A 153 -1.93 13.96 -15.64
C ASP A 153 -1.26 14.14 -14.26
N PRO A 154 0.06 13.89 -14.13
CA PRO A 154 0.76 13.98 -12.84
C PRO A 154 0.86 15.41 -12.29
N SER A 155 0.60 16.44 -13.11
CA SER A 155 0.53 17.83 -12.65
C SER A 155 -0.74 18.11 -11.83
N ARG A 156 -1.81 17.34 -12.08
CA ARG A 156 -3.11 17.45 -11.41
C ARG A 156 -3.27 16.46 -10.26
N LYS A 157 -2.80 15.23 -10.44
CA LYS A 157 -2.98 14.13 -9.49
C LYS A 157 -1.66 13.42 -9.22
N LYS A 158 -1.29 13.27 -7.95
CA LYS A 158 -0.09 12.50 -7.58
C LYS A 158 -0.46 11.04 -7.36
N ILE A 159 0.24 10.14 -8.04
CA ILE A 159 0.06 8.69 -7.87
C ILE A 159 1.35 8.09 -7.33
N PHE A 160 1.22 7.35 -6.24
CA PHE A 160 2.26 6.53 -5.65
C PHE A 160 1.87 5.07 -5.77
N PHE A 161 2.86 4.21 -6.03
CA PHE A 161 2.71 2.77 -5.85
C PHE A 161 3.65 2.33 -4.74
N GLN A 162 3.12 1.76 -3.67
CA GLN A 162 3.88 1.25 -2.55
C GLN A 162 4.58 -0.05 -2.95
N GLY A 163 5.86 -0.16 -2.64
CA GLY A 163 6.62 -1.41 -2.76
C GLY A 163 5.99 -2.56 -1.96
N ILE A 164 6.48 -3.77 -2.23
CA ILE A 164 6.03 -4.98 -1.55
C ILE A 164 6.34 -4.88 -0.06
N SER A 165 5.33 -4.91 0.79
CA SER A 165 5.53 -5.10 2.23
C SER A 165 5.98 -6.54 2.48
N PRO A 166 7.11 -6.77 3.16
CA PRO A 166 7.58 -8.11 3.40
C PRO A 166 6.78 -8.81 4.50
N THR A 167 6.89 -10.12 4.54
CA THR A 167 6.46 -10.94 5.68
C THR A 167 7.68 -11.55 6.36
N HIS A 168 7.58 -11.84 7.65
CA HIS A 168 8.64 -12.51 8.40
C HIS A 168 8.17 -13.86 8.95
N TYR A 169 7.60 -14.70 8.08
CA TYR A 169 7.21 -16.07 8.45
C TYR A 169 8.39 -17.05 8.39
N ASN A 170 9.34 -16.85 7.46
CA ASN A 170 10.46 -17.76 7.24
C ASN A 170 11.77 -17.18 7.79
N SER A 171 12.14 -17.59 9.00
CA SER A 171 13.32 -17.09 9.70
C SER A 171 14.67 -17.46 9.09
N SER A 172 14.68 -18.45 8.19
CA SER A 172 15.87 -18.79 7.41
C SER A 172 16.31 -17.65 6.49
N GLU A 173 15.39 -16.78 6.06
CA GLU A 173 15.67 -15.63 5.19
C GLU A 173 16.56 -14.57 5.85
N TRP A 174 16.65 -14.57 7.18
CA TRP A 174 17.56 -13.70 7.94
C TRP A 174 18.57 -14.47 8.79
N ASN A 175 18.94 -15.68 8.36
CA ASN A 175 19.95 -16.54 8.99
C ASN A 175 19.64 -16.98 10.44
N GLU A 176 18.36 -17.06 10.82
CA GLU A 176 17.92 -17.58 12.12
C GLU A 176 16.97 -18.77 11.97
N PRO A 177 17.37 -19.89 11.32
CA PRO A 177 16.46 -20.98 10.94
C PRO A 177 15.76 -21.70 12.11
N LYS A 178 16.19 -21.46 13.36
CA LYS A 178 15.55 -22.00 14.57
C LYS A 178 14.46 -21.11 15.14
N ALA A 179 14.34 -19.86 14.69
CA ALA A 179 13.30 -18.95 15.15
C ALA A 179 11.95 -19.30 14.52
N ASN A 180 10.86 -19.03 15.22
CA ASN A 180 9.50 -19.25 14.73
C ASN A 180 8.94 -17.96 14.09
N GLY A 181 9.40 -17.66 12.88
CA GLY A 181 9.07 -16.40 12.20
C GLY A 181 9.42 -15.18 13.06
N CYS A 182 8.51 -14.21 13.12
CA CYS A 182 8.65 -12.98 13.91
C CYS A 182 8.43 -13.15 15.43
N LEU A 183 8.13 -14.35 15.93
CA LEU A 183 7.88 -14.56 17.36
C LEU A 183 9.15 -14.29 18.20
N GLY A 184 9.02 -13.41 19.19
CA GLY A 184 10.10 -13.08 20.13
C GLY A 184 11.21 -12.20 19.52
N GLN A 185 11.03 -11.72 18.29
CA GLN A 185 11.96 -10.82 17.63
C GLN A 185 11.75 -9.39 18.16
N THR A 186 12.78 -8.80 18.75
CA THR A 186 12.70 -7.49 19.43
C THR A 186 13.69 -6.47 18.89
N THR A 187 14.55 -6.87 17.95
CA THR A 187 15.53 -6.00 17.30
C THR A 187 15.49 -6.17 15.79
N PRO A 188 15.76 -5.09 15.03
CA PRO A 188 15.88 -5.19 13.59
C PRO A 188 17.08 -6.06 13.19
N ILE A 189 17.09 -6.51 11.95
CA ILE A 189 18.25 -7.15 11.34
C ILE A 189 19.37 -6.10 11.24
N PRO A 190 20.57 -6.38 11.75
CA PRO A 190 21.68 -5.45 11.67
C PRO A 190 22.18 -5.30 10.22
N GLY A 191 22.60 -4.09 9.86
CA GLY A 191 23.12 -3.77 8.53
C GLY A 191 22.13 -3.01 7.67
N MET A 192 22.41 -2.95 6.37
CA MET A 192 21.62 -2.21 5.39
C MET A 192 20.96 -3.10 4.33
N THR A 193 21.33 -4.38 4.28
CA THR A 193 20.90 -5.31 3.24
C THR A 193 20.25 -6.52 3.86
N TYR A 194 19.12 -6.92 3.31
CA TYR A 194 18.42 -8.11 3.76
C TYR A 194 19.09 -9.39 3.22
N PRO A 195 19.48 -10.36 4.07
CA PRO A 195 20.22 -11.55 3.62
C PRO A 195 19.45 -12.43 2.61
N GLY A 196 18.12 -12.49 2.70
CA GLY A 196 17.28 -13.29 1.81
C GLY A 196 17.07 -12.68 0.42
N GLY A 197 17.59 -11.47 0.17
CA GLY A 197 17.36 -10.72 -1.06
C GLY A 197 15.94 -10.19 -1.22
N ASP A 198 15.69 -9.53 -2.34
CA ASP A 198 14.37 -9.01 -2.67
C ASP A 198 13.38 -10.14 -3.01
N PRO A 199 12.09 -10.00 -2.63
CA PRO A 199 11.08 -10.96 -3.03
C PRO A 199 10.89 -10.89 -4.56
N PHE A 200 10.71 -12.05 -5.20
CA PHE A 200 10.46 -12.11 -6.65
C PHE A 200 9.26 -11.27 -7.10
N SER A 201 8.26 -11.09 -6.23
CA SER A 201 7.12 -10.22 -6.50
C SER A 201 7.49 -8.75 -6.68
N LEU A 202 8.56 -8.26 -6.05
CA LEU A 202 9.07 -6.91 -6.28
C LEU A 202 9.57 -6.75 -7.72
N THR A 203 10.25 -7.78 -8.24
CA THR A 203 10.72 -7.81 -9.64
C THR A 203 9.54 -7.79 -10.61
N VAL A 204 8.53 -8.63 -10.38
CA VAL A 204 7.31 -8.67 -11.20
C VAL A 204 6.57 -7.32 -11.17
N MET A 205 6.42 -6.73 -9.99
CA MET A 205 5.80 -5.41 -9.82
C MET A 205 6.57 -4.32 -10.57
N LYS A 206 7.90 -4.22 -10.38
CA LYS A 206 8.75 -3.24 -11.09
C LYS A 206 8.69 -3.43 -12.61
N ARG A 207 8.57 -4.67 -13.09
CA ARG A 207 8.40 -4.97 -14.52
C ARG A 207 7.06 -4.49 -15.07
N ALA A 208 5.94 -4.85 -14.43
CA ALA A 208 4.60 -4.44 -14.86
C ALA A 208 4.41 -2.92 -14.83
N LEU A 209 5.00 -2.26 -13.83
CA LEU A 209 4.90 -0.80 -13.66
C LEU A 209 5.96 -0.02 -14.44
N ARG A 210 6.83 -0.67 -15.21
CA ARG A 210 8.00 -0.05 -15.84
C ARG A 210 7.66 1.21 -16.64
N SER A 211 6.64 1.15 -17.49
CA SER A 211 6.27 2.30 -18.34
C SER A 211 5.89 3.54 -17.51
N VAL A 212 5.04 3.37 -16.50
CA VAL A 212 4.56 4.49 -15.68
C VAL A 212 5.60 5.04 -14.72
N LEU A 213 6.57 4.21 -14.31
CA LEU A 213 7.73 4.62 -13.51
C LEU A 213 8.74 5.40 -14.36
N GLU A 214 9.11 4.90 -15.56
CA GLU A 214 10.02 5.59 -16.48
C GLU A 214 9.46 6.95 -16.94
N LYS A 215 8.14 7.03 -17.18
CA LYS A 215 7.44 8.28 -17.52
C LYS A 215 7.21 9.21 -16.34
N LYS A 216 7.51 8.77 -15.11
CA LYS A 216 7.24 9.50 -13.85
C LYS A 216 5.76 9.88 -13.65
N THR A 217 4.84 9.17 -14.30
CA THR A 217 3.39 9.31 -14.03
C THR A 217 3.02 8.73 -12.67
N VAL A 218 3.75 7.69 -12.26
CA VAL A 218 3.65 7.05 -10.95
C VAL A 218 5.01 7.14 -10.27
N THR A 219 5.01 7.48 -8.98
CA THR A 219 6.22 7.44 -8.14
C THR A 219 6.23 6.16 -7.31
N LEU A 220 7.31 5.38 -7.36
CA LEU A 220 7.49 4.24 -6.47
C LEU A 220 7.78 4.74 -5.05
N LEU A 221 6.94 4.33 -4.09
CA LEU A 221 7.25 4.43 -2.67
C LEU A 221 8.03 3.16 -2.29
N ASP A 222 9.35 3.18 -2.51
CA ASP A 222 10.22 2.02 -2.31
C ASP A 222 10.46 1.77 -0.81
N ILE A 223 9.70 0.81 -0.26
CA ILE A 223 9.70 0.47 1.17
C ILE A 223 10.13 -0.96 1.45
N THR A 224 10.45 -1.76 0.42
CA THR A 224 10.60 -3.22 0.57
C THR A 224 11.81 -3.56 1.43
N GLU A 225 13.02 -3.17 1.01
CA GLU A 225 14.26 -3.56 1.70
C GLU A 225 14.33 -2.98 3.13
N LEU A 226 13.98 -1.70 3.31
CA LEU A 226 13.97 -1.09 4.65
C LEU A 226 13.00 -1.80 5.60
N SER A 227 11.90 -2.34 5.08
CA SER A 227 10.91 -3.07 5.88
C SER A 227 11.34 -4.51 6.12
N GLN A 228 12.12 -5.11 5.21
CA GLN A 228 12.69 -6.46 5.39
C GLN A 228 13.68 -6.49 6.55
N LEU A 229 14.34 -5.38 6.84
CA LEU A 229 15.21 -5.27 8.01
C LEU A 229 14.43 -5.26 9.34
N ARG A 230 13.10 -5.17 9.32
CA ARG A 230 12.26 -4.93 10.49
C ARG A 230 11.48 -6.15 10.94
N LYS A 231 12.15 -7.30 11.09
CA LYS A 231 11.57 -8.52 11.68
C LYS A 231 10.92 -8.31 13.07
N ASP A 232 11.33 -7.25 13.77
CA ASP A 232 10.82 -6.80 15.08
C ASP A 232 9.52 -5.97 15.02
N GLY A 233 9.11 -5.52 13.83
CA GLY A 233 8.02 -4.56 13.67
C GLY A 233 6.61 -5.17 13.66
N HIS A 234 6.49 -6.49 13.69
CA HIS A 234 5.22 -7.20 13.53
C HIS A 234 4.48 -7.39 14.87
N PRO A 235 3.13 -7.44 14.87
CA PRO A 235 2.34 -7.76 16.06
C PRO A 235 2.61 -9.15 16.63
N SER A 236 3.04 -10.10 15.79
CA SER A 236 3.25 -11.49 16.21
C SER A 236 1.99 -12.05 16.87
N ILE A 237 2.10 -12.59 18.09
CA ILE A 237 0.98 -13.14 18.86
C ILE A 237 0.04 -12.09 19.46
N TYR A 238 0.35 -10.80 19.32
CA TYR A 238 -0.51 -9.69 19.76
C TYR A 238 -1.45 -9.21 18.65
N GLY A 239 -1.41 -9.86 17.48
CA GLY A 239 -2.37 -9.64 16.39
C GLY A 239 -3.72 -10.33 16.63
N GLN A 240 -4.60 -10.25 15.64
CA GLN A 240 -6.00 -10.70 15.74
C GLN A 240 -6.16 -12.19 16.09
N ASN A 241 -5.23 -13.04 15.64
CA ASN A 241 -5.28 -14.49 15.88
C ASN A 241 -4.62 -14.92 17.20
N GLY A 242 -4.06 -13.98 17.96
CA GLY A 242 -3.40 -14.27 19.23
C GLY A 242 -2.26 -15.28 19.09
N ALA A 243 -2.08 -16.10 20.14
CA ALA A 243 -1.07 -17.16 20.17
C ALA A 243 -1.31 -18.32 19.17
N SER A 244 -2.49 -18.41 18.54
CA SER A 244 -2.81 -19.51 17.62
C SER A 244 -2.03 -19.43 16.30
N ARG A 245 -1.75 -18.21 15.84
CA ARG A 245 -0.97 -17.94 14.62
C ARG A 245 -0.36 -16.56 14.71
N SER A 246 0.97 -16.49 14.83
CA SER A 246 1.69 -15.22 14.83
C SER A 246 1.41 -14.45 13.54
N ASP A 247 1.06 -13.18 13.69
CA ASP A 247 0.94 -12.25 12.57
C ASP A 247 2.31 -11.66 12.25
N CYS A 248 2.94 -12.18 11.20
CA CYS A 248 4.21 -11.69 10.67
C CYS A 248 4.02 -11.03 9.29
N LEU A 249 2.82 -10.49 9.03
CA LEU A 249 2.46 -9.81 7.79
C LEU A 249 2.10 -8.35 8.05
N HIS A 250 1.20 -8.09 9.01
CA HIS A 250 0.81 -6.73 9.38
C HIS A 250 1.82 -6.11 10.34
N TRP A 251 1.68 -4.82 10.60
CA TRP A 251 2.65 -4.05 11.38
C TRP A 251 2.05 -3.45 12.64
N CYS A 252 2.85 -3.38 13.70
CA CYS A 252 2.53 -2.52 14.83
C CYS A 252 2.51 -1.05 14.41
N LEU A 253 1.59 -0.26 14.97
CA LEU A 253 1.54 1.19 14.78
C LEU A 253 2.56 1.90 15.69
N GLY A 254 3.04 3.08 15.29
CA GLY A 254 4.19 3.71 15.96
C GLY A 254 5.51 3.09 15.54
N GLY A 255 5.58 2.55 14.32
CA GLY A 255 6.62 1.64 13.86
C GLY A 255 6.92 1.78 12.38
N VAL A 256 7.01 0.66 11.67
CA VAL A 256 7.41 0.61 10.25
C VAL A 256 6.51 1.45 9.34
N PRO A 257 5.17 1.42 9.46
CA PRO A 257 4.30 2.28 8.65
C PRO A 257 4.48 3.79 8.89
N ASP A 258 4.97 4.20 10.06
CA ASP A 258 5.28 5.61 10.32
C ASP A 258 6.47 6.07 9.47
N THR A 259 7.47 5.18 9.26
CA THR A 259 8.59 5.43 8.35
C THR A 259 8.11 5.54 6.90
N TRP A 260 7.14 4.72 6.47
CA TRP A 260 6.55 4.85 5.15
C TRP A 260 5.88 6.21 4.95
N ASN A 261 5.16 6.68 5.97
CA ASN A 261 4.53 8.01 5.97
C ASN A 261 5.56 9.15 5.96
N GLU A 262 6.72 9.01 6.62
CA GLU A 262 7.82 9.97 6.54
C GLU A 262 8.39 10.07 5.12
N ILE A 263 8.59 8.94 4.45
CA ILE A 263 9.08 8.89 3.06
C ILE A 263 8.02 9.48 2.12
N LEU A 264 6.77 9.06 2.24
CA LEU A 264 5.65 9.59 1.47
C LEU A 264 5.53 11.11 1.64
N TYR A 265 5.64 11.63 2.86
CA TYR A 265 5.64 13.07 3.14
C TYR A 265 6.76 13.81 2.40
N ALA A 266 7.97 13.24 2.41
CA ALA A 266 9.11 13.81 1.70
C ALA A 266 8.90 13.83 0.18
N LEU A 267 8.27 12.78 -0.38
CA LEU A 267 7.94 12.69 -1.81
C LEU A 267 6.79 13.64 -2.21
N ILE A 268 5.80 13.84 -1.34
CA ILE A 268 4.70 14.79 -1.59
C ILE A 268 5.22 16.23 -1.54
N PHE A 269 6.14 16.55 -0.61
CA PHE A 269 6.68 17.88 -0.39
C PHE A 269 8.21 17.93 -0.55
N PRO A 270 8.76 17.69 -1.74
CA PRO A 270 10.20 17.73 -1.95
C PRO A 270 10.77 19.11 -1.61
N LYS A 271 12.04 19.16 -1.20
CA LYS A 271 12.74 20.44 -1.05
C LYS A 271 12.92 21.06 -2.43
N SER A 272 12.81 22.39 -2.51
CA SER A 272 13.17 23.15 -3.72
C SER A 272 14.56 22.73 -4.20
N GLY A 273 14.67 22.22 -5.43
CA GLY A 273 15.94 21.76 -6.03
C GLY A 273 16.26 20.26 -5.91
N MET A 274 15.39 19.42 -5.32
CA MET A 274 15.50 17.95 -5.40
C MET A 274 14.43 17.43 -6.36
N ASP A 275 14.84 16.92 -7.52
CA ASP A 275 13.96 16.26 -8.51
C ASP A 275 13.66 14.81 -8.07
N PRO A 276 12.37 14.42 -8.03
CA PRO A 276 11.81 13.07 -8.06
C PRO A 276 12.71 11.90 -8.43
N GLY A 277 13.36 12.08 -9.57
CA GLY A 277 13.80 11.01 -10.46
C GLY A 277 15.18 10.44 -10.19
N TYR A 278 15.76 10.70 -9.02
CA TYR A 278 17.06 10.14 -8.64
C TYR A 278 16.99 9.49 -7.25
N TYR A 279 16.31 8.35 -7.19
CA TYR A 279 16.58 7.25 -6.27
C TYR A 279 16.33 5.93 -6.99
#